data_AF-A0A3R6NK37-F1
#
_entry.id   AF-A0A3R6NK37-F1
#
_cell.length_a   1.000
_cell.length_b   1.000
_cell.length_c   1.000
_cell.angle_alpha   90.00
_cell.angle_beta   90.00
_cell.angle_gamma   90.00
#
_symmetry.space_group_name_H-M   'P 1'
#
loop_
_entity.id
_entity.type
_entity.pdbx_description
1 polymer ?
#
loop_
_entity_poly.entity_id
_entity_poly.type
_entity_poly.pdbx_seq_one_letter_code
_entity_poly.pdbx_strand_id
1 'polypeptide(L)' 'MYLEISKYGLDLSKLVFAGVILVNIMSLDVNKFFIFVLGTIAVTLLACISFILFIKGKE' A
#
# COMPACT_ATOMS: atom_id res chain seq x y z
N MET A 1 -18.36 -10.32 -0.69
CA MET A 1 -17.68 -9.79 0.52
C MET A 1 -16.16 -9.86 0.45
N TYR A 2 -15.49 -11.02 0.53
CA TYR A 2 -14.01 -11.09 0.53
C TYR A 2 -13.34 -10.53 -0.73
N LEU A 3 -13.94 -10.77 -1.90
CA LEU A 3 -13.43 -10.27 -3.18
C LEU A 3 -13.52 -8.73 -3.27
N GLU A 4 -14.61 -8.14 -2.78
CA GLU A 4 -14.75 -6.68 -2.70
C GLU A 4 -13.73 -6.07 -1.75
N ILE A 5 -13.56 -6.65 -0.55
CA ILE A 5 -12.55 -6.23 0.44
C ILE A 5 -11.14 -6.33 -0.14
N SER A 6 -10.84 -7.40 -0.90
CA SER A 6 -9.54 -7.53 -1.57
C SER A 6 -9.29 -6.42 -2.58
N LYS A 7 -10.34 -5.99 -3.31
CA LYS A 7 -10.26 -4.90 -4.29
C LYS A 7 -10.04 -3.57 -3.60
N TYR A 8 -10.74 -3.30 -2.49
CA TYR A 8 -10.52 -2.11 -1.67
C TYR A 8 -9.13 -2.08 -1.03
N GLY A 9 -8.63 -3.21 -0.52
CA GLY A 9 -7.29 -3.30 0.04
C GLY A 9 -6.20 -3.02 -1.00
N LEU A 10 -6.39 -3.49 -2.24
CA LEU A 10 -5.48 -3.24 -3.34
C LEU A 10 -5.53 -1.77 -3.78
N ASP A 11 -6.70 -1.13 -3.73
CA ASP A 11 -6.86 0.30 -3.99
C ASP A 11 -6.15 1.16 -2.92
N LEU A 12 -6.33 0.80 -1.64
CA LEU A 12 -5.60 1.42 -0.52
C LEU A 12 -4.08 1.24 -0.67
N SER A 13 -3.61 0.07 -1.12
CA SER A 13 -2.19 -0.16 -1.39
C SER A 13 -1.64 0.79 -2.44
N LYS A 14 -2.39 1.08 -3.50
CA LYS A 14 -2.00 2.07 -4.52
C LYS A 14 -2.03 3.50 -3.96
N LEU A 15 -3.00 3.83 -3.13
CA LEU A 15 -3.10 5.13 -2.48
C LEU A 15 -1.90 5.41 -1.57
N VAL A 16 -1.53 4.43 -0.73
CA VAL A 16 -0.35 4.53 0.14
C VAL A 16 0.92 4.66 -0.71
N PHE A 17 1.06 3.87 -1.79
CA PHE A 17 2.20 3.97 -2.70
C PHE A 17 2.33 5.37 -3.33
N ALA A 18 1.22 5.93 -3.81
CA ALA A 18 1.20 7.29 -4.35
C ALA A 18 1.64 8.33 -3.30
N GLY A 19 1.21 8.19 -2.04
CA GLY A 19 1.64 9.04 -0.93
C GLY A 19 3.15 8.97 -0.68
N VAL A 20 3.74 7.78 -0.73
CA VAL A 20 5.20 7.57 -0.55
C VAL A 20 6.01 8.25 -1.64
N ILE A 21 5.54 8.17 -2.90
CA ILE A 21 6.18 8.86 -4.03
C ILE A 21 6.00 10.38 -3.90
N LEU A 22 4.82 10.84 -3.48
CA LEU A 22 4.53 12.26 -3.30
C LEU A 22 5.47 12.91 -2.27
N VAL A 23 5.69 12.27 -1.12
CA VAL A 23 6.63 12.77 -0.10
C VAL A 23 8.06 12.90 -0.64
N ASN A 24 8.48 12.03 -1.56
CA ASN A 24 9.81 12.13 -2.16
C ASN A 24 9.96 13.36 -3.06
N ILE A 25 8.90 13.72 -3.79
CA ILE A 25 8.86 14.87 -4.71
C ILE A 25 8.69 16.19 -3.93
N MET A 26 8.02 16.16 -2.78
CA MET A 26 7.84 17.34 -1.94
C MET A 26 9.15 17.81 -1.31
N SER A 27 9.33 19.13 -1.21
CA SER A 27 10.42 19.76 -0.45
C SER A 27 10.08 19.82 1.04
N LEU A 28 9.89 18.65 1.64
CA LEU A 28 9.69 18.49 3.08
C LEU A 28 11.04 18.24 3.76
N ASP A 29 11.26 18.90 4.88
CA ASP A 29 12.43 18.72 5.76
C ASP A 29 12.23 17.48 6.64
N VAL A 30 12.19 16.31 6.00
CA VAL A 30 11.96 15.00 6.64
C VAL A 30 12.94 13.99 6.08
N ASN A 31 13.18 12.91 6.83
CA ASN A 31 14.01 11.80 6.35
C ASN A 31 13.29 11.01 5.25
N LYS A 32 13.42 11.46 4.00
CA LYS A 32 12.80 10.86 2.82
C LYS A 32 13.17 9.40 2.63
N PHE A 33 14.41 9.03 2.93
CA PHE A 33 14.87 7.64 2.83
C PHE A 33 14.12 6.73 3.81
N PHE A 34 13.98 7.17 5.06
CA PHE A 34 13.23 6.43 6.07
C PHE A 34 11.74 6.29 5.72
N ILE A 35 11.11 7.36 5.24
CA ILE A 35 9.69 7.33 4.80
C ILE A 35 9.52 6.43 3.58
N PHE A 36 10.47 6.43 2.65
CA PHE A 36 10.45 5.54 1.49
C PHE A 36 10.53 4.06 1.90
N VAL A 37 11.43 3.71 2.82
CA VAL A 37 11.57 2.34 3.33
C VAL A 37 10.33 1.90 4.11
N LEU A 38 9.85 2.70 5.07
CA LEU A 38 8.63 2.37 5.81
C LEU A 38 7.40 2.28 4.90
N GLY A 39 7.30 3.23 3.97
CA GLY A 39 6.21 3.31 3.01
C GLY A 39 6.14 2.10 2.10
N THR A 40 7.28 1.66 1.57
CA THR A 40 7.35 0.46 0.72
C THR A 40 6.99 -0.80 1.50
N ILE A 41 7.44 -0.95 2.76
CA ILE A 41 7.04 -2.07 3.63
C ILE A 41 5.51 -2.07 3.85
N ALA A 42 4.92 -0.92 4.15
CA ALA A 42 3.48 -0.79 4.36
C ALA A 42 2.67 -1.17 3.10
N VAL A 43 3.12 -0.71 1.92
CA VAL A 43 2.53 -1.09 0.62
C VAL A 43 2.60 -2.59 0.40
N THR A 44 3.76 -3.21 0.63
CA THR A 44 3.93 -4.66 0.46
C THR A 44 3.02 -5.46 1.39
N LEU A 45 2.93 -5.09 2.67
CA LEU A 45 2.05 -5.76 3.62
C LEU A 45 0.58 -5.65 3.22
N LEU A 46 0.13 -4.46 2.83
CA LEU A 46 -1.26 -4.22 2.44
C LEU A 46 -1.62 -4.96 1.15
N ALA A 47 -0.71 -4.98 0.17
CA ALA A 47 -0.86 -5.78 -1.04
C ALA A 47 -0.92 -7.28 -0.73
N CYS A 48 -0.09 -7.77 0.20
CA CYS A 48 -0.05 -9.17 0.59
C CYS A 48 -1.35 -9.62 1.28
N ILE A 49 -1.85 -8.81 2.23
CA ILE A 49 -3.15 -9.05 2.89
C ILE A 49 -4.27 -9.06 1.84
N SER A 50 -4.28 -8.10 0.92
CA SER A 50 -5.27 -8.01 -0.15
C SER A 50 -5.21 -9.23 -1.07
N PHE A 51 -4.02 -9.73 -1.37
CA PHE A 51 -3.82 -10.93 -2.19
C PHE A 51 -4.33 -12.20 -1.48
N ILE A 52 -4.06 -12.35 -0.18
CA ILE A 52 -4.59 -13.48 0.61
C ILE A 52 -6.12 -13.46 0.64
N LEU A 53 -6.71 -12.28 0.84
CA LEU A 53 -8.17 -12.11 0.81
C LEU A 53 -8.76 -12.36 -0.57
N PHE A 54 -8.03 -12.01 -1.63
CA PHE A 54 -8.43 -12.31 -3.00
C PHE A 54 -8.51 -13.82 -3.25
N ILE A 55 -7.49 -14.58 -2.83
CA ILE A 55 -7.51 -16.05 -2.96
C ILE A 55 -8.68 -16.65 -2.16
N LYS A 56 -8.85 -16.26 -0.88
CA LYS A 56 -9.96 -16.73 -0.05
C LYS A 56 -11.35 -16.34 -0.56
N GLY A 57 -11.44 -15.27 -1.36
CA GLY A 57 -12.70 -14.83 -1.96
C GLY A 57 -12.99 -15.48 -3.32
N LYS A 58 -12.05 -16.25 -3.88
CA LYS A 58 -12.24 -17.03 -5.11
C LYS A 58 -12.55 -18.51 -4.85
N GLU A 59 -12.22 -19.04 -3.67
CA GLU A 59 -12.83 -20.25 -3.10
C GLU A 59 -14.30 -20.01 -2.76
#